data_AF-A0AAE8U794-F1
#
_entry.id   AF-A0AAE8U794-F1
#
_cell.length_a   1.000
_cell.length_b   1.000
_cell.length_c   1.000
_cell.angle_alpha   90.00
_cell.angle_beta   90.00
_cell.angle_gamma   90.00
#
_symmetry.space_group_name_H-M   'P 1'
#
loop_
_entity.id
_entity.type
_entity.pdbx_description
1 polymer ?
#
loop_
_entity_poly.entity_id
_entity_poly.type
_entity_poly.pdbx_seq_one_letter_code
_entity_poly.pdbx_strand_id
1 'polypeptide(L)'
;MNEQIQHYLQYIQFQGTLEPSIQLLGQLQTKHLLTIPYENLDVALNRGISFAIPDLFQKIIIDKRGGNCFELNILFSWLLRELGFSVTNRYAQFWRNIAENTPPEEIPMHQLLLVNVRGQYYISDVGVGALAPCKPVPLIAGYQHREGKELYKIDYDEANGWMLLEQAKHSWRLLYSFHDDANDAKFAPRLSKQKNKIAMIRTIGGRHTMMNNEFRIYEGQSLTTYTTNTEKEWLQALQRFFHISVQL
;
A
#
# COMPACT_ATOMS: atom_id res chain seq x y z
N MET A 1 -9.65 4.68 -24.43
CA MET A 1 -9.20 4.30 -23.08
C MET A 1 -9.88 2.98 -22.74
N ASN A 2 -9.12 1.99 -22.24
CA ASN A 2 -9.63 0.67 -21.87
C ASN A 2 -10.76 0.80 -20.81
N GLU A 3 -11.84 0.02 -20.93
CA GLU A 3 -12.98 0.02 -20.01
C GLU A 3 -12.55 -0.28 -18.56
N GLN A 4 -11.58 -1.18 -18.38
CA GLN A 4 -11.04 -1.50 -17.05
C GLN A 4 -10.37 -0.28 -16.40
N ILE A 5 -9.66 0.55 -17.17
CA ILE A 5 -9.06 1.79 -16.67
C ILE A 5 -10.17 2.74 -16.21
N GLN A 6 -11.24 2.89 -17.00
CA GLN A 6 -12.38 3.75 -16.63
C GLN A 6 -13.04 3.27 -15.33
N HIS A 7 -13.31 1.98 -15.20
CA HIS A 7 -13.86 1.40 -13.97
C HIS A 7 -12.95 1.59 -12.77
N TYR A 8 -11.64 1.41 -12.93
CA TYR A 8 -10.68 1.69 -11.87
C TYR A 8 -10.76 3.14 -11.42
N LEU A 9 -10.63 4.08 -12.36
CA LEU A 9 -10.64 5.52 -12.07
C LEU A 9 -11.96 5.96 -11.44
N GLN A 10 -13.10 5.41 -11.90
CA GLN A 10 -14.40 5.63 -11.28
C GLN A 10 -14.46 5.09 -9.85
N TYR A 11 -13.94 3.88 -9.61
CA TYR A 11 -13.95 3.26 -8.29
C TYR A 11 -13.17 4.08 -7.28
N ILE A 12 -11.96 4.54 -7.63
CA ILE A 12 -11.16 5.44 -6.79
C ILE A 12 -11.63 6.90 -6.83
N GLN A 13 -12.76 7.20 -7.50
CA GLN A 13 -13.34 8.54 -7.62
C GLN A 13 -12.34 9.59 -8.13
N PHE A 14 -11.55 9.21 -9.14
CA PHE A 14 -10.66 10.11 -9.85
C PHE A 14 -11.38 10.77 -11.01
N GLN A 15 -11.22 12.10 -11.10
CA GLN A 15 -11.66 12.92 -12.21
C GLN A 15 -10.52 13.89 -12.53
N GLY A 16 -10.18 14.06 -13.80
CA GLY A 16 -9.10 14.94 -14.22
C GLY A 16 -8.43 14.51 -15.51
N THR A 17 -7.36 15.22 -15.86
CA THR A 17 -6.52 14.92 -17.02
C THR A 17 -5.59 13.73 -16.74
N LEU A 18 -5.39 12.88 -17.74
CA LEU A 18 -4.59 11.66 -17.63
C LEU A 18 -3.19 11.80 -18.22
N GLU A 19 -2.70 13.03 -18.41
CA GLU A 19 -1.32 13.27 -18.84
C GLU A 19 -0.33 12.84 -17.75
N PRO A 20 0.61 11.91 -18.05
CA PRO A 20 1.62 11.47 -17.09
C PRO A 20 2.43 12.63 -16.51
N SER A 21 2.20 12.87 -15.22
CA SER A 21 2.83 13.94 -14.47
C SER A 21 2.94 13.54 -13.01
N ILE A 22 3.83 14.21 -12.27
CA ILE A 22 3.96 13.99 -10.82
C ILE A 22 2.67 14.33 -10.07
N GLN A 23 1.91 15.32 -10.57
CA GLN A 23 0.62 15.68 -10.01
C GLN A 23 -0.40 14.56 -10.20
N LEU A 24 -0.52 14.00 -11.41
CA LEU A 24 -1.40 12.88 -11.68
C LEU A 24 -1.02 11.66 -10.82
N LEU A 25 0.26 11.31 -10.76
CA LEU A 25 0.74 10.18 -9.95
C LEU A 25 0.36 10.36 -8.47
N GLY A 26 0.57 11.57 -7.93
CA GLY A 26 0.16 11.90 -6.57
C GLY A 26 -1.34 11.82 -6.32
N GLN A 27 -2.15 12.31 -7.26
CA GLN A 27 -3.61 12.22 -7.14
C GLN A 27 -4.09 10.76 -7.19
N LEU A 28 -3.55 9.94 -8.09
CA LEU A 28 -3.91 8.52 -8.20
C LEU A 28 -3.51 7.75 -6.94
N GLN A 29 -2.28 7.92 -6.43
CA GLN A 29 -1.83 7.25 -5.21
C GLN A 29 -2.69 7.64 -4.00
N THR A 30 -2.94 8.93 -3.80
CA THR A 30 -3.79 9.41 -2.70
C THR A 30 -5.21 8.86 -2.81
N LYS A 31 -5.81 8.90 -4.01
CA LYS A 31 -7.18 8.40 -4.24
C LYS A 31 -7.28 6.89 -4.03
N HIS A 32 -6.29 6.13 -4.46
CA HIS A 32 -6.19 4.70 -4.21
C HIS A 32 -6.19 4.41 -2.70
N LEU A 33 -5.27 5.02 -1.96
CA LEU A 33 -5.12 4.79 -0.51
C LEU A 33 -6.36 5.17 0.32
N LEU A 34 -7.17 6.11 -0.17
CA LEU A 34 -8.41 6.54 0.47
C LEU A 34 -9.62 5.66 0.12
N THR A 35 -9.51 4.79 -0.88
CA THR A 35 -10.64 4.00 -1.40
C THR A 35 -10.43 2.51 -1.20
N ILE A 36 -9.23 2.02 -1.51
CA ILE A 36 -8.90 0.59 -1.55
C ILE A 36 -8.14 0.23 -0.28
N PRO A 37 -8.69 -0.65 0.58
CA PRO A 37 -8.02 -1.04 1.81
C PRO A 37 -6.86 -2.02 1.53
N TYR A 38 -5.87 -1.99 2.41
CA TYR A 38 -4.99 -3.13 2.61
C TYR A 38 -5.73 -4.20 3.42
N GLU A 39 -5.59 -5.47 3.05
CA GLU A 39 -6.09 -6.60 3.83
C GLU A 39 -5.34 -7.90 3.50
N ASN A 40 -5.33 -8.84 4.45
CA ASN A 40 -4.72 -10.16 4.27
C ASN A 40 -5.71 -11.32 4.47
N LEU A 41 -7.00 -11.09 4.26
CA LEU A 41 -8.05 -12.04 4.60
C LEU A 41 -7.91 -13.36 3.85
N ASP A 42 -7.54 -13.33 2.57
CA ASP A 42 -7.32 -14.56 1.81
C ASP A 42 -6.16 -15.38 2.40
N VAL A 43 -5.07 -14.72 2.82
CA VAL A 43 -3.97 -15.38 3.54
C VAL A 43 -4.45 -15.97 4.86
N ALA A 44 -5.15 -15.18 5.67
CA ALA A 44 -5.60 -15.60 7.01
C ALA A 44 -6.65 -16.73 6.95
N LEU A 45 -7.42 -16.80 5.87
CA LEU A 45 -8.43 -17.82 5.60
C LEU A 45 -7.88 -18.98 4.75
N ASN A 46 -6.57 -19.03 4.48
CA ASN A 46 -5.89 -20.06 3.70
C ASN A 46 -6.48 -20.24 2.28
N ARG A 47 -6.87 -19.14 1.65
CA ARG A 47 -7.31 -19.06 0.25
C ARG A 47 -6.09 -18.75 -0.64
N GLY A 48 -6.08 -19.31 -1.84
CA GLY A 48 -5.04 -19.00 -2.84
C GLY A 48 -5.09 -17.54 -3.26
N ILE A 49 -3.94 -16.99 -3.66
CA ILE A 49 -3.82 -15.65 -4.24
C ILE A 49 -3.36 -15.79 -5.68
N SER A 50 -4.07 -15.11 -6.59
CA SER A 50 -3.62 -14.91 -7.97
C SER A 50 -3.03 -13.51 -8.12
N PHE A 51 -1.94 -13.42 -8.87
CA PHE A 51 -1.30 -12.15 -9.24
C PHE A 51 -1.58 -11.75 -10.70
N ALA A 52 -2.44 -12.50 -11.40
CA ALA A 52 -2.85 -12.15 -12.75
C ALA A 52 -3.75 -10.90 -12.71
N ILE A 53 -3.52 -9.95 -13.63
CA ILE A 53 -4.29 -8.70 -13.69
C ILE A 53 -5.81 -8.91 -13.74
N PRO A 54 -6.36 -9.85 -14.53
CA PRO A 54 -7.81 -10.09 -14.54
C PRO A 54 -8.37 -10.48 -13.16
N ASP A 55 -7.65 -11.34 -12.43
CA ASP A 55 -8.09 -11.83 -11.12
C ASP A 55 -7.97 -10.73 -10.05
N LEU A 56 -6.87 -9.98 -10.08
CA LEU A 56 -6.67 -8.82 -9.19
C LEU A 56 -7.73 -7.73 -9.45
N PHE A 57 -8.05 -7.47 -10.72
CA PHE A 57 -9.07 -6.51 -11.09
C PHE A 57 -10.47 -6.96 -10.61
N GLN A 58 -10.81 -8.22 -10.83
CA GLN A 58 -12.07 -8.80 -10.35
C GLN A 58 -12.18 -8.65 -8.82
N LYS A 59 -11.17 -9.10 -8.07
CA LYS A 59 -11.16 -9.03 -6.62
C LYS A 59 -11.24 -7.60 -6.09
N ILE A 60 -10.32 -6.73 -6.51
CA ILE A 60 -10.13 -5.41 -5.88
C ILE A 60 -11.16 -4.40 -6.39
N ILE A 61 -11.46 -4.40 -7.69
CA ILE A 61 -12.29 -3.35 -8.32
C ILE A 61 -13.76 -3.78 -8.39
N ILE A 62 -14.04 -5.01 -8.85
CA ILE A 62 -15.42 -5.47 -9.05
C ILE A 62 -16.03 -5.97 -7.74
N ASP A 63 -15.33 -6.84 -7.01
CA ASP A 63 -15.81 -7.42 -5.75
C ASP A 63 -15.57 -6.49 -4.55
N LYS A 64 -14.93 -5.34 -4.77
CA LYS A 64 -14.65 -4.28 -3.78
C LYS A 64 -13.93 -4.82 -2.54
N ARG A 65 -12.98 -5.72 -2.75
CA ARG A 65 -12.03 -6.18 -1.73
C ARG A 65 -10.82 -5.25 -1.67
N GLY A 66 -9.97 -5.50 -0.69
CA GLY A 66 -8.61 -4.98 -0.67
C GLY A 66 -7.62 -6.00 -1.22
N GLY A 67 -6.36 -5.86 -0.82
CA GLY A 67 -5.33 -6.86 -1.05
C GLY A 67 -4.10 -6.62 -0.20
N ASN A 68 -3.15 -7.55 -0.25
CA ASN A 68 -1.84 -7.34 0.34
C ASN A 68 -0.95 -6.44 -0.55
N CYS A 69 0.27 -6.13 -0.08
CA CYS A 69 1.17 -5.21 -0.78
C CYS A 69 1.49 -5.59 -2.23
N PHE A 70 1.63 -6.89 -2.53
CA PHE A 70 1.86 -7.37 -3.89
C PHE A 70 0.61 -7.16 -4.76
N GLU A 71 -0.56 -7.59 -4.29
CA GLU A 71 -1.82 -7.45 -5.02
C GLU A 71 -2.11 -5.99 -5.38
N LEU A 72 -1.97 -5.10 -4.40
CA LEU A 72 -2.23 -3.67 -4.56
C LEU A 72 -1.23 -3.01 -5.50
N ASN A 73 0.08 -3.21 -5.28
CA ASN A 73 1.10 -2.54 -6.10
C ASN A 73 1.20 -3.17 -7.51
N ILE A 74 0.94 -4.46 -7.71
CA ILE A 74 0.88 -5.06 -9.05
C ILE A 74 -0.28 -4.44 -9.85
N LEU A 75 -1.48 -4.37 -9.27
CA LEU A 75 -2.63 -3.80 -9.96
C LEU A 75 -2.46 -2.29 -10.21
N PHE A 76 -1.89 -1.56 -9.24
CA PHE A 76 -1.61 -0.13 -9.40
C PHE A 76 -0.53 0.13 -10.46
N SER A 77 0.52 -0.70 -10.51
CA SER A 77 1.54 -0.66 -11.56
C SER A 77 0.96 -0.86 -12.96
N TRP A 78 0.05 -1.84 -13.11
CA TRP A 78 -0.69 -2.02 -14.35
C TRP A 78 -1.45 -0.77 -14.78
N LEU A 79 -2.23 -0.15 -13.87
CA LEU A 79 -2.94 1.09 -14.17
C LEU A 79 -1.98 2.19 -14.62
N LEU A 80 -0.88 2.40 -13.89
CA LEU A 80 0.08 3.45 -14.21
C LEU A 80 0.74 3.24 -15.59
N ARG A 81 1.11 1.99 -15.91
CA ARG A 81 1.67 1.64 -17.23
C ARG A 81 0.68 1.89 -18.36
N GLU A 82 -0.58 1.50 -18.17
CA GLU A 82 -1.66 1.77 -19.14
C GLU A 82 -1.93 3.27 -19.34
N LEU A 83 -1.68 4.09 -18.31
CA LEU A 83 -1.74 5.55 -18.41
C LEU A 83 -0.47 6.18 -19.02
N GLY A 84 0.54 5.38 -19.35
CA GLY A 84 1.77 5.83 -20.01
C GLY A 84 2.91 6.21 -19.06
N PHE A 85 2.83 5.88 -17.77
CA PHE A 85 3.97 6.03 -16.86
C PHE A 85 5.02 4.93 -17.10
N SER A 86 6.29 5.31 -16.96
CA SER A 86 7.39 4.35 -16.88
C SER A 86 7.52 3.83 -15.45
N VAL A 87 7.14 2.58 -15.22
CA VAL A 87 7.06 1.99 -13.88
C VAL A 87 7.88 0.71 -13.78
N THR A 88 8.66 0.58 -12.71
CA THR A 88 9.36 -0.65 -12.35
C THR A 88 8.97 -1.08 -10.93
N ASN A 89 8.52 -2.31 -10.78
CA ASN A 89 8.19 -2.87 -9.47
C ASN A 89 9.47 -3.33 -8.78
N ARG A 90 9.62 -3.03 -7.48
CA ARG A 90 10.79 -3.42 -6.68
C ARG A 90 10.37 -4.24 -5.48
N TYR A 91 11.15 -5.25 -5.16
CA TYR A 91 11.09 -5.91 -3.87
C TYR A 91 11.80 -5.07 -2.81
N ALA A 92 11.27 -5.04 -1.60
CA ALA A 92 11.84 -4.29 -0.49
C ALA A 92 11.85 -5.13 0.80
N GLN A 93 12.91 -4.95 1.59
CA GLN A 93 12.97 -5.42 2.97
C GLN A 93 12.12 -4.51 3.84
N PHE A 94 11.25 -5.10 4.66
CA PHE A 94 10.32 -4.34 5.50
C PHE A 94 10.80 -4.37 6.96
N TRP A 95 11.05 -3.20 7.53
CA TRP A 95 11.75 -3.05 8.81
C TRP A 95 10.88 -2.50 9.94
N ARG A 96 9.69 -2.00 9.62
CA ARG A 96 8.79 -1.46 10.65
C ARG A 96 8.41 -2.55 11.66
N ASN A 97 8.53 -2.21 12.95
CA ASN A 97 8.26 -3.09 14.10
C ASN A 97 9.15 -4.35 14.16
N ILE A 98 10.26 -4.37 13.42
CA ILE A 98 11.31 -5.36 13.58
C ILE A 98 12.21 -4.92 14.74
N ALA A 99 12.59 -5.86 15.61
CA ALA A 99 13.48 -5.57 16.73
C ALA A 99 14.88 -5.20 16.23
N GLU A 100 15.57 -4.31 16.95
CA GLU A 100 16.95 -3.96 16.64
C GLU A 100 17.84 -5.22 16.57
N ASN A 101 18.77 -5.25 15.62
CA ASN A 101 19.67 -6.37 15.33
C ASN A 101 19.00 -7.67 14.84
N THR A 102 17.70 -7.65 14.51
CA THR A 102 17.09 -8.76 13.76
C THR A 102 17.71 -8.79 12.36
N PRO A 103 18.25 -9.92 11.89
CA PRO A 103 18.75 -10.01 10.53
C PRO A 103 17.62 -9.78 9.52
N PRO A 104 17.90 -9.21 8.34
CA PRO A 104 16.91 -9.11 7.29
C PRO A 104 16.38 -10.50 6.92
N GLU A 105 15.12 -10.57 6.51
CA GLU A 105 14.57 -11.79 5.91
C GLU A 105 15.39 -12.19 4.68
N GLU A 106 15.62 -13.48 4.46
CA GLU A 106 16.34 -13.95 3.27
C GLU A 106 15.62 -13.58 1.96
N ILE A 107 14.29 -13.51 2.03
CA ILE A 107 13.42 -13.17 0.90
C ILE A 107 12.68 -11.88 1.26
N PRO A 108 12.82 -10.79 0.47
CA PRO A 108 12.08 -9.57 0.73
C PRO A 108 10.57 -9.78 0.58
N MET A 109 9.81 -9.24 1.54
CA MET A 109 8.38 -9.51 1.70
C MET A 109 7.47 -8.30 1.41
N HIS A 110 8.02 -7.24 0.82
CA HIS A 110 7.26 -6.06 0.39
C HIS A 110 7.53 -5.74 -1.09
N GLN A 111 6.56 -5.12 -1.75
CA GLN A 111 6.71 -4.58 -3.10
C GLN A 111 6.37 -3.10 -3.10
N LEU A 112 7.13 -2.29 -3.83
CA LEU A 112 6.85 -0.88 -4.11
C LEU A 112 7.07 -0.56 -5.59
N LEU A 113 6.70 0.64 -6.04
CA LEU A 113 6.89 1.08 -7.42
C LEU A 113 7.93 2.20 -7.50
N LEU A 114 8.88 2.07 -8.42
CA LEU A 114 9.69 3.17 -8.90
C LEU A 114 9.08 3.70 -10.19
N VAL A 115 8.72 4.98 -10.20
CA VAL A 115 8.10 5.64 -11.35
C VAL A 115 9.02 6.72 -11.87
N ASN A 116 9.41 6.62 -13.15
CA ASN A 116 10.16 7.68 -13.82
C ASN A 116 9.18 8.71 -14.39
N VAL A 117 9.31 9.96 -13.95
CA VAL A 117 8.57 11.10 -14.51
C VAL A 117 9.59 12.11 -14.98
N ARG A 118 9.72 12.25 -16.30
CA ARG A 118 10.61 13.23 -16.97
C ARG A 118 12.06 13.14 -16.46
N GLY A 119 12.58 11.93 -16.26
CA GLY A 119 13.97 11.68 -15.84
C GLY A 119 14.20 11.56 -14.33
N GLN A 120 13.23 11.96 -13.49
CA GLN A 120 13.32 11.80 -12.04
C GLN A 120 12.55 10.53 -11.60
N TYR A 121 13.18 9.73 -10.74
CA TYR A 121 12.53 8.60 -10.10
C TYR A 121 11.80 9.00 -8.82
N TYR A 122 10.62 8.42 -8.63
CA TYR A 122 9.81 8.56 -7.43
C TYR A 122 9.42 7.18 -6.91
N ILE A 123 9.42 7.03 -5.58
CA ILE A 123 8.77 5.91 -4.91
C ILE A 123 7.27 6.21 -4.87
N SER A 124 6.47 5.29 -5.39
CA SER A 124 5.01 5.27 -5.28
C SER A 124 4.59 3.94 -4.69
N ASP A 125 3.81 3.97 -3.62
CA ASP A 125 3.45 2.75 -2.88
C ASP A 125 2.04 2.88 -2.31
N VAL A 126 1.17 1.96 -2.72
CA VAL A 126 -0.21 1.85 -2.24
C VAL A 126 -0.43 0.61 -1.36
N GLY A 127 0.64 -0.13 -1.06
CA GLY A 127 0.59 -1.48 -0.49
C GLY A 127 1.04 -1.61 0.96
N VAL A 128 1.57 -0.57 1.61
CA VAL A 128 2.08 -0.67 3.00
C VAL A 128 0.96 -0.98 4.02
N GLY A 129 -0.27 -0.55 3.76
CA GLY A 129 -1.44 -0.69 4.63
C GLY A 129 -1.43 0.22 5.87
N ALA A 130 -0.33 0.23 6.62
CA ALA A 130 -0.11 1.18 7.72
C ALA A 130 0.26 2.58 7.19
N LEU A 131 0.60 3.52 8.07
CA LEU A 131 1.04 4.86 7.61
C LEU A 131 2.21 4.73 6.65
N ALA A 132 2.16 5.49 5.58
CA ALA A 132 3.19 5.61 4.57
C ALA A 132 2.90 6.92 3.81
N PRO A 133 3.88 7.44 3.04
CA PRO A 133 3.63 8.55 2.14
C PRO A 133 2.40 8.30 1.27
N CYS A 134 1.47 9.25 1.23
CA CYS A 134 0.27 9.20 0.39
C CYS A 134 0.51 9.76 -1.00
N LYS A 135 1.66 10.41 -1.17
CA LYS A 135 2.14 10.98 -2.42
C LYS A 135 3.51 10.40 -2.77
N PRO A 136 3.89 10.45 -4.05
CA PRO A 136 5.17 9.93 -4.50
C PRO A 136 6.31 10.70 -3.85
N VAL A 137 7.31 9.96 -3.39
CA VAL A 137 8.50 10.53 -2.74
C VAL A 137 9.65 10.51 -3.75
N PRO A 138 10.30 11.65 -4.05
CA PRO A 138 11.43 11.66 -4.97
C PRO A 138 12.59 10.83 -4.41
N LEU A 139 13.20 10.03 -5.27
CA LEU A 139 14.37 9.21 -4.94
C LEU A 139 15.63 10.10 -4.94
N ILE A 140 15.79 10.88 -3.89
CA ILE A 140 16.90 11.83 -3.68
C ILE A 140 17.39 11.63 -2.24
N ALA A 141 18.67 11.28 -2.07
CA ALA A 141 19.25 11.06 -0.74
C ALA A 141 19.19 12.35 0.10
N GLY A 142 18.83 12.21 1.38
CA GLY A 142 18.60 13.32 2.30
C GLY A 142 17.25 14.03 2.13
N TYR A 143 16.43 13.67 1.14
CA TYR A 143 15.14 14.34 0.93
C TYR A 143 14.17 14.06 2.08
N GLN A 144 13.57 15.11 2.63
CA GLN A 144 12.53 15.01 3.65
C GLN A 144 11.15 15.26 3.04
N HIS A 145 10.23 14.33 3.27
CA HIS A 145 8.88 14.35 2.73
C HIS A 145 7.87 14.54 3.87
N ARG A 146 7.20 15.68 3.91
CA ARG A 146 6.23 16.02 4.97
C ARG A 146 4.81 15.92 4.44
N GLU A 147 3.97 15.19 5.17
CA GLU A 147 2.53 15.09 4.92
C GLU A 147 1.76 15.36 6.23
N GLY A 148 1.35 16.62 6.42
CA GLY A 148 0.75 17.05 7.68
C GLY A 148 1.73 16.86 8.85
N LYS A 149 1.37 15.99 9.80
CA LYS A 149 2.21 15.65 10.97
C LYS A 149 3.22 14.53 10.69
N GLU A 150 3.04 13.78 9.60
CA GLU A 150 3.92 12.68 9.21
C GLU A 150 5.13 13.25 8.47
N LEU A 151 6.31 12.74 8.83
CA LEU A 151 7.57 13.14 8.23
C LEU A 151 8.35 11.88 7.87
N TYR A 152 8.78 11.83 6.61
CA TYR A 152 9.58 10.76 6.06
C TYR A 152 10.90 11.31 5.55
N LYS A 153 11.88 10.43 5.38
CA LYS A 153 13.17 10.76 4.78
C LYS A 153 13.58 9.65 3.81
N ILE A 154 14.15 10.04 2.68
CA ILE A 154 14.87 9.14 1.79
C ILE A 154 16.36 9.26 2.08
N ASP A 155 17.02 8.14 2.32
CA ASP A 155 18.48 8.04 2.38
C ASP A 155 18.97 6.89 1.51
N TYR A 156 20.28 6.81 1.35
CA TYR A 156 20.98 5.75 0.64
C TYR A 156 22.24 5.35 1.38
N ASP A 157 22.50 4.06 1.47
CA ASP A 157 23.81 3.52 1.81
C ASP A 157 24.11 2.23 1.01
N GLU A 158 25.37 1.83 0.93
CA GLU A 158 25.81 0.67 0.15
C GLU A 158 25.33 -0.68 0.69
N ALA A 159 24.98 -0.77 1.97
CA ALA A 159 24.57 -2.03 2.59
C ALA A 159 23.06 -2.31 2.41
N ASN A 160 22.25 -1.26 2.48
CA ASN A 160 20.78 -1.32 2.44
C ASN A 160 20.19 -0.86 1.11
N GLY A 161 20.96 -0.15 0.28
CA GLY A 161 20.49 0.55 -0.89
C GLY A 161 19.68 1.79 -0.50
N TRP A 162 18.58 2.01 -1.21
CA TRP A 162 17.64 3.10 -0.90
C TRP A 162 16.77 2.76 0.30
N MET A 163 16.57 3.74 1.16
CA MET A 163 15.84 3.59 2.41
C MET A 163 14.73 4.64 2.52
N LEU A 164 13.52 4.19 2.83
CA LEU A 164 12.45 5.08 3.31
C LEU A 164 12.42 4.99 4.83
N LEU A 165 12.64 6.13 5.49
CA LEU A 165 12.59 6.27 6.94
C LEU A 165 11.34 7.06 7.33
N GLU A 166 10.79 6.74 8.50
CA GLU A 166 9.72 7.49 9.14
C GLU A 166 10.18 8.12 10.44
N GLN A 167 9.66 9.31 10.76
CA GLN A 167 9.92 9.97 12.02
C GLN A 167 9.24 9.22 13.18
N ALA A 168 10.05 8.72 14.10
CA ALA A 168 9.65 8.37 15.45
C ALA A 168 9.90 9.58 16.37
N LYS A 169 9.28 9.60 17.57
CA LYS A 169 9.30 10.72 18.53
C LYS A 169 10.58 11.58 18.49
N HIS A 170 11.76 10.96 18.60
CA HIS A 170 13.05 11.65 18.57
C HIS A 170 14.10 10.96 17.68
N SER A 171 13.68 10.08 16.76
CA SER A 171 14.60 9.32 15.91
C SER A 171 14.00 9.01 14.55
N TRP A 172 14.84 8.60 13.60
CA TRP A 172 14.40 8.00 12.35
C TRP A 172 14.30 6.50 12.53
N ARG A 173 13.21 5.89 12.05
CA ARG A 173 13.06 4.44 11.97
C ARG A 173 12.99 4.03 10.52
N LEU A 174 13.70 2.97 10.16
CA LEU A 174 13.64 2.39 8.83
C LEU A 174 12.25 1.75 8.63
N LEU A 175 11.56 2.16 7.57
CA LEU A 175 10.26 1.61 7.20
C LEU A 175 10.47 0.44 6.24
N TYR A 176 11.16 0.69 5.13
CA TYR A 176 11.67 -0.35 4.24
C TYR A 176 12.97 0.10 3.56
N SER A 177 13.72 -0.86 3.02
CA SER A 177 14.88 -0.64 2.14
C SER A 177 14.83 -1.51 0.90
N PHE A 178 15.43 -1.05 -0.20
CA PHE A 178 15.49 -1.79 -1.46
C PHE A 178 16.72 -1.39 -2.28
N HIS A 179 17.19 -2.33 -3.10
CA HIS A 179 18.21 -2.04 -4.10
C HIS A 179 17.54 -1.76 -5.45
N ASP A 180 18.13 -0.87 -6.23
CA ASP A 180 17.73 -0.64 -7.62
C ASP A 180 18.49 -1.60 -8.54
N ASP A 181 18.16 -2.89 -8.47
CA ASP A 181 18.81 -3.97 -9.21
C ASP A 181 18.23 -4.18 -10.63
N ALA A 182 17.43 -3.22 -11.12
CA ALA A 182 16.69 -3.27 -12.37
C ALA A 182 15.63 -4.38 -12.51
N ASN A 183 15.45 -5.27 -11.53
CA ASN A 183 14.49 -6.39 -11.63
C ASN A 183 13.04 -5.94 -11.41
N ASP A 184 12.15 -6.24 -12.36
CA ASP A 184 10.71 -5.97 -12.23
C ASP A 184 10.03 -7.07 -11.40
N ALA A 185 9.61 -6.75 -10.17
CA ALA A 185 8.89 -7.66 -9.28
C ALA A 185 7.49 -7.99 -9.84
N LYS A 186 7.27 -9.24 -10.23
CA LYS A 186 6.03 -9.70 -10.92
C LYS A 186 5.06 -10.51 -10.08
N PHE A 187 5.50 -11.05 -8.94
CA PHE A 187 4.70 -11.90 -8.06
C PHE A 187 5.28 -11.88 -6.65
N ALA A 188 4.53 -12.33 -5.64
CA ALA A 188 5.09 -12.50 -4.31
C ALA A 188 6.05 -13.70 -4.31
N PRO A 189 7.34 -13.55 -3.92
CA PRO A 189 8.28 -14.66 -3.86
C PRO A 189 7.91 -15.65 -2.73
N ARG A 190 7.20 -15.16 -1.71
CA ARG A 190 6.63 -15.95 -0.62
C ARG A 190 5.40 -15.23 -0.08
N LEU A 191 4.33 -15.97 0.20
CA LEU A 191 3.16 -15.41 0.89
C LEU A 191 3.42 -15.31 2.39
N SER A 192 2.86 -14.27 3.02
CA SER A 192 2.87 -14.14 4.48
C SER A 192 2.20 -15.35 5.14
N LYS A 193 2.70 -15.76 6.30
CA LYS A 193 2.08 -16.80 7.14
C LYS A 193 1.23 -16.21 8.27
N GLN A 194 0.93 -14.90 8.19
CA GLN A 194 0.16 -14.19 9.20
C GLN A 194 -1.25 -14.78 9.33
N LYS A 195 -1.56 -15.31 10.51
CA LYS A 195 -2.87 -15.90 10.82
C LYS A 195 -3.88 -14.87 11.33
N ASN A 196 -3.40 -13.74 11.85
CA ASN A 196 -4.29 -12.65 12.23
C ASN A 196 -4.97 -12.08 10.99
N LYS A 197 -6.28 -11.88 11.07
CA LYS A 197 -7.04 -11.13 10.07
C LYS A 197 -6.72 -9.66 10.25
N ILE A 198 -6.28 -8.98 9.20
CA ILE A 198 -5.83 -7.59 9.24
C ILE A 198 -6.51 -6.85 8.09
N ALA A 199 -7.03 -5.66 8.38
CA ALA A 199 -7.39 -4.69 7.36
C ALA A 199 -6.95 -3.29 7.80
N MET A 200 -6.54 -2.46 6.85
CA MET A 200 -6.14 -1.08 7.11
C MET A 200 -6.60 -0.20 5.94
N ILE A 201 -7.10 0.99 6.25
CA ILE A 201 -7.46 1.98 5.22
C ILE A 201 -7.17 3.38 5.74
N ARG A 202 -6.73 4.27 4.85
CA ARG A 202 -6.58 5.69 5.15
C ARG A 202 -7.91 6.40 4.90
N THR A 203 -8.19 7.41 5.69
CA THR A 203 -9.34 8.30 5.49
C THR A 203 -8.88 9.74 5.37
N ILE A 204 -9.76 10.63 4.92
CA ILE A 204 -9.44 12.07 4.78
C ILE A 204 -8.96 12.67 6.11
N GLY A 205 -9.56 12.24 7.23
CA GLY A 205 -9.26 12.74 8.58
C GLY A 205 -8.39 11.84 9.44
N GLY A 206 -7.98 10.66 8.96
CA GLY A 206 -7.24 9.69 9.76
C GLY A 206 -7.08 8.34 9.08
N ARG A 207 -7.44 7.25 9.79
CA ARG A 207 -7.27 5.87 9.31
C ARG A 207 -8.11 4.90 10.13
N HIS A 208 -8.42 3.75 9.56
CA HIS A 208 -8.97 2.63 10.32
C HIS A 208 -8.00 1.45 10.26
N THR A 209 -7.93 0.68 11.34
CA THR A 209 -7.18 -0.57 11.40
C THR A 209 -8.02 -1.63 12.07
N MET A 210 -7.99 -2.84 11.55
CA MET A 210 -8.61 -4.01 12.14
C MET A 210 -7.55 -5.08 12.38
N MET A 211 -7.61 -5.71 13.54
CA MET A 211 -6.88 -6.92 13.85
C MET A 211 -7.84 -7.92 14.51
N ASN A 212 -8.06 -9.04 13.85
CA ASN A 212 -9.04 -10.06 14.23
C ASN A 212 -10.43 -9.43 14.42
N ASN A 213 -10.91 -9.36 15.66
CA ASN A 213 -12.22 -8.81 16.01
C ASN A 213 -12.17 -7.38 16.56
N GLU A 214 -10.98 -6.77 16.66
CA GLU A 214 -10.81 -5.41 17.17
C GLU A 214 -10.62 -4.42 16.01
N PHE A 215 -11.49 -3.41 15.96
CA PHE A 215 -11.49 -2.32 15.00
C PHE A 215 -11.10 -1.03 15.72
N ARG A 216 -10.09 -0.32 15.21
CA ARG A 216 -9.62 0.96 15.73
C ARG A 216 -9.83 2.04 14.68
N ILE A 217 -10.63 3.03 15.03
CA ILE A 217 -11.06 4.14 14.17
C ILE A 217 -10.34 5.39 14.66
N TYR A 218 -9.41 5.91 13.84
CA TYR A 218 -8.66 7.12 14.13
C TYR A 218 -9.23 8.26 13.29
N GLU A 219 -9.78 9.29 13.95
CA GLU A 219 -10.32 10.49 13.30
C GLU A 219 -9.78 11.74 14.01
N GLY A 220 -8.89 12.48 13.33
CA GLY A 220 -8.20 13.61 13.94
C GLY A 220 -7.36 13.18 15.14
N GLN A 221 -7.76 13.59 16.34
CA GLN A 221 -7.11 13.21 17.60
C GLN A 221 -7.86 12.09 18.35
N SER A 222 -9.05 11.71 17.86
CA SER A 222 -9.90 10.72 18.49
C SER A 222 -9.51 9.30 18.06
N LEU A 223 -9.56 8.39 19.02
CA LEU A 223 -9.49 6.95 18.78
C LEU A 223 -10.74 6.30 19.38
N THR A 224 -11.50 5.61 18.55
CA THR A 224 -12.60 4.74 18.98
C THR A 224 -12.25 3.29 18.69
N THR A 225 -12.39 2.43 19.69
CA THR A 225 -12.22 0.99 19.55
C THR A 225 -13.58 0.30 19.55
N TYR A 226 -13.81 -0.58 18.58
CA TYR A 226 -15.00 -1.40 18.47
C TYR A 226 -14.60 -2.88 18.38
N THR A 227 -15.14 -3.70 19.27
CA THR A 227 -14.84 -5.14 19.31
C THR A 227 -16.10 -5.91 18.92
N THR A 228 -15.98 -6.77 17.93
CA THR A 228 -17.08 -7.61 17.45
C THR A 228 -17.08 -8.96 18.16
N ASN A 229 -18.26 -9.49 18.47
CA ASN A 229 -18.42 -10.78 19.16
C ASN A 229 -19.07 -11.84 18.27
N THR A 230 -19.67 -11.43 17.15
CA THR A 230 -20.26 -12.35 16.18
C THR A 230 -19.70 -12.14 14.77
N GLU A 231 -19.83 -13.16 13.94
CA GLU A 231 -19.45 -13.09 12.53
C GLU A 231 -20.22 -12.00 11.78
N LYS A 232 -21.54 -11.89 12.04
CA LYS A 232 -22.40 -10.88 11.43
C LYS A 232 -21.93 -9.46 11.76
N GLU A 233 -21.61 -9.19 13.02
CA GLU A 233 -21.05 -7.91 13.44
C GLU A 233 -19.70 -7.63 12.76
N TRP A 234 -18.86 -8.65 12.64
CA TRP A 234 -17.56 -8.55 11.98
C TRP A 234 -17.66 -8.18 10.50
N LEU A 235 -18.54 -8.86 9.76
CA LEU A 235 -18.81 -8.56 8.34
C LEU A 235 -19.42 -7.16 8.17
N GLN A 236 -20.34 -6.76 9.05
CA GLN A 236 -20.92 -5.41 9.03
C GLN A 236 -19.87 -4.33 9.33
N ALA A 237 -18.98 -4.56 10.29
CA ALA A 237 -17.89 -3.65 10.63
C ALA A 237 -16.87 -3.54 9.49
N LEU A 238 -16.52 -4.65 8.83
CA LEU A 238 -15.69 -4.64 7.63
C LEU A 238 -16.29 -3.78 6.52
N GLN A 239 -17.56 -4.00 6.19
CA GLN A 239 -18.24 -3.24 5.15
C GLN A 239 -18.34 -1.76 5.51
N ARG A 240 -18.63 -1.44 6.78
CA ARG A 240 -18.78 -0.06 7.26
C ARG A 240 -17.46 0.70 7.26
N PHE A 241 -16.40 0.12 7.80
CA PHE A 241 -15.15 0.84 8.08
C PHE A 241 -14.08 0.68 7.00
N PHE A 242 -14.16 -0.37 6.17
CA PHE A 242 -13.18 -0.65 5.12
C PHE A 242 -13.80 -0.84 3.74
N HIS A 243 -15.14 -0.82 3.63
CA HIS A 243 -15.87 -1.09 2.38
C HIS A 243 -15.65 -2.51 1.82
N ILE A 244 -15.18 -3.43 2.66
CA ILE A 244 -14.87 -4.82 2.28
C ILE A 244 -16.13 -5.68 2.43
N SER A 245 -16.52 -6.32 1.33
CA SER A 245 -17.48 -7.42 1.31
C SER A 245 -16.74 -8.74 1.10
N VAL A 246 -16.89 -9.70 2.01
CA VAL A 246 -16.26 -11.02 1.92
C VAL A 246 -17.23 -12.10 2.39
N GLN A 247 -17.26 -13.23 1.68
CA GLN A 247 -17.91 -14.44 2.15
C GLN A 247 -16.89 -15.23 2.98
N LEU A 248 -17.28 -15.73 4.14
CA LEU A 248 -16.41 -16.51 5.04
C LEU A 248 -16.45 -18.00 4.69
#